data_AF-A0A951F742-F1
#
_entry.id   AF-A0A951F742-F1
#
_cell.length_a   1.000
_cell.length_b   1.000
_cell.length_c   1.000
_cell.angle_alpha   90.00
_cell.angle_beta   90.00
_cell.angle_gamma   90.00
#
_symmetry.space_group_name_H-M   'P 1'
#
loop_
_entity.id
_entity.type
_entity.pdbx_description
1 polymer ?
#
loop_
_entity_poly.entity_id
_entity_poly.type
_entity_poly.pdbx_seq_one_letter_code
_entity_poly.pdbx_strand_id
1 'polypeptide(L)'
;MLISVSLVAGCLAADTKVAFSALPAAVQAAAKTEAHGPQLIGASKEVEDGRAIYEVQTKDDGKSRDLSFDSRGKLLKAEQEVDMKDVPSAARSALEMRAAGGTIRKIQSVTSGHPSATRPQ
;
A
#
# COMPACT_ATOMS: atom_id res chain seq x y z
N MET A 1 2.14 15.12 0.69
CA MET A 1 2.73 13.95 1.37
C MET A 1 1.91 13.71 2.63
N LEU A 2 0.94 12.80 2.55
CA LEU A 2 0.08 12.44 3.68
C LEU A 2 0.75 11.31 4.43
N ILE A 3 1.23 11.58 5.64
CA ILE A 3 1.80 10.55 6.52
C ILE A 3 0.61 9.91 7.22
N SER A 4 0.09 8.84 6.62
CA SER A 4 -0.93 8.02 7.27
C SER A 4 -0.24 7.05 8.22
N VAL A 5 -0.30 7.34 9.52
CA VAL A 5 0.02 6.36 10.55
C VAL A 5 -1.21 5.49 10.69
N SER A 6 -1.20 4.31 10.07
CA SER A 6 -2.27 3.32 10.25
C SER A 6 -2.15 2.70 11.65
N LEU A 7 -2.84 3.31 12.61
CA LEU A 7 -3.20 2.65 13.85
C LEU A 7 -4.29 1.63 13.49
N VAL A 8 -3.95 0.34 13.54
CA VAL A 8 -4.91 -0.75 13.25
C VAL A 8 -5.93 -0.80 14.40
N ALA A 9 -6.99 -0.01 14.28
CA ALA A 9 -8.22 -0.20 15.03
C ALA A 9 -9.02 -1.30 14.33
N GLY A 10 -9.18 -2.43 15.01
CA GLY A 10 -9.80 -3.63 14.45
C GLY A 10 -11.23 -3.40 13.97
N CYS A 11 -11.41 -3.55 12.66
CA CYS A 11 -12.59 -4.15 12.05
C CYS A 11 -12.06 -5.16 11.03
N LEU A 12 -12.51 -6.41 11.10
CA LEU A 12 -11.97 -7.54 10.34
C LEU A 12 -12.30 -7.42 8.84
N ALA A 13 -11.61 -6.56 8.09
CA ALA A 13 -11.39 -6.77 6.68
C ALA A 13 -10.07 -7.55 6.56
N ALA A 14 -10.15 -8.86 6.71
CA ALA A 14 -8.99 -9.71 6.53
C ALA A 14 -8.65 -9.76 5.04
N ASP A 15 -7.51 -9.18 4.67
CA ASP A 15 -6.89 -9.39 3.36
C ASP A 15 -6.90 -10.88 3.00
N THR A 16 -7.61 -11.22 1.93
CA THR A 16 -7.61 -12.60 1.43
C THR A 16 -6.39 -12.78 0.53
N LYS A 17 -5.40 -13.53 0.99
CA LYS A 17 -4.25 -13.87 0.15
C LYS A 17 -4.71 -14.66 -1.07
N VAL A 18 -4.29 -14.23 -2.25
CA VAL A 18 -4.63 -14.86 -3.53
C VAL A 18 -3.38 -15.12 -4.36
N ALA A 19 -3.47 -16.05 -5.30
CA ALA A 19 -2.43 -16.19 -6.31
C ALA A 19 -2.45 -14.95 -7.22
N PHE A 20 -1.27 -14.47 -7.64
CA PHE A 20 -1.20 -13.36 -8.58
C PHE A 20 -1.93 -13.64 -9.90
N SER A 21 -1.94 -14.90 -10.34
CA SER A 21 -2.70 -15.35 -11.52
C SER A 21 -4.21 -15.30 -11.34
N ALA A 22 -4.73 -15.22 -10.11
CA ALA A 22 -6.15 -15.08 -9.81
C ALA A 22 -6.63 -13.61 -9.83
N LEU A 23 -5.71 -12.64 -9.96
CA LEU A 23 -6.05 -11.23 -10.11
C LEU A 23 -6.66 -10.96 -11.49
N PRO A 24 -7.51 -9.93 -11.65
CA PRO A 24 -7.97 -9.50 -12.96
C PRO A 24 -6.80 -9.22 -13.92
N ALA A 25 -6.95 -9.55 -15.20
CA ALA A 25 -5.89 -9.38 -16.20
C ALA A 25 -5.34 -7.94 -16.25
N ALA A 26 -6.21 -6.95 -16.08
CA ALA A 26 -5.83 -5.54 -16.03
C ALA A 26 -4.93 -5.22 -14.82
N VAL A 27 -5.23 -5.80 -13.64
CA VAL A 27 -4.41 -5.65 -12.43
C VAL A 27 -3.06 -6.34 -12.63
N GLN A 28 -3.05 -7.54 -13.20
CA GLN A 28 -1.78 -8.25 -13.48
C GLN A 28 -0.87 -7.44 -14.40
N ALA A 29 -1.43 -6.83 -15.45
CA ALA A 29 -0.67 -5.99 -16.38
C ALA A 29 -0.14 -4.73 -15.68
N ALA A 30 -1.02 -3.99 -14.99
CA ALA A 30 -0.65 -2.77 -14.27
C ALA A 30 0.42 -3.03 -13.21
N ALA A 31 0.25 -4.09 -12.41
CA ALA A 31 1.22 -4.47 -11.39
C ALA A 31 2.60 -4.78 -11.98
N LYS A 32 2.67 -5.48 -13.12
CA LYS A 32 3.96 -5.73 -13.80
C LYS A 32 4.62 -4.45 -14.30
N THR A 33 3.83 -3.48 -14.78
CA THR A 33 4.34 -2.18 -15.22
C THR A 33 4.87 -1.35 -14.05
N GLU A 34 4.12 -1.26 -12.96
CA GLU A 34 4.46 -0.46 -11.77
C GLU A 34 5.56 -1.09 -10.89
N ALA A 35 5.65 -2.43 -10.87
CA ALA A 35 6.63 -3.16 -10.06
C ALA A 35 8.07 -3.04 -10.59
N HIS A 36 8.26 -2.62 -11.84
CA HIS A 36 9.57 -2.44 -12.49
C HIS A 36 10.55 -3.63 -12.32
N GLY A 37 10.08 -4.86 -12.09
CA GLY A 37 10.97 -6.00 -11.85
C GLY A 37 10.28 -7.26 -11.33
N PRO A 38 11.05 -8.36 -11.12
CA PRO A 38 10.51 -9.71 -10.90
C PRO A 38 10.18 -10.05 -9.44
N GLN A 39 10.35 -9.15 -8.47
CA GLN A 39 10.20 -9.48 -7.05
C GLN A 39 8.76 -9.33 -6.54
N LEU A 40 7.81 -9.99 -7.21
CA LEU A 40 6.47 -10.14 -6.67
C LEU A 40 6.49 -11.20 -5.57
N ILE A 41 6.15 -10.80 -4.34
CA ILE A 41 6.23 -11.69 -3.17
C ILE A 41 4.85 -12.04 -2.59
N GLY A 42 3.81 -11.33 -3.01
CA GLY A 42 2.44 -11.59 -2.57
C GLY A 42 1.39 -10.89 -3.41
N ALA A 43 0.17 -11.41 -3.31
CA ALA A 43 -1.02 -10.72 -3.75
C ALA A 43 -2.15 -10.98 -2.75
N SER A 44 -2.98 -9.98 -2.51
CA SER A 44 -4.19 -10.09 -1.71
C SER A 44 -5.36 -9.40 -2.41
N LYS A 45 -6.55 -9.71 -1.92
CA LYS A 45 -7.78 -9.05 -2.28
C LYS A 45 -8.48 -8.62 -1.00
N GLU A 46 -8.92 -7.38 -0.99
CA GLU A 46 -9.76 -6.81 0.05
C GLU A 46 -11.05 -6.26 -0.57
N VAL A 47 -12.08 -6.04 0.26
CA VAL A 47 -13.26 -5.29 -0.11
C VAL A 47 -13.36 -4.08 0.81
N GLU A 48 -13.17 -2.89 0.24
CA GLU A 48 -13.27 -1.61 0.93
C GLU A 48 -14.43 -0.81 0.31
N ASP A 49 -15.36 -0.30 1.13
CA ASP A 49 -16.55 0.43 0.67
C ASP A 49 -17.36 -0.27 -0.44
N GLY A 50 -17.45 -1.61 -0.37
CA GLY A 50 -18.14 -2.43 -1.37
C GLY A 50 -17.40 -2.58 -2.70
N ARG A 51 -16.15 -2.14 -2.78
CA ARG A 51 -15.29 -2.24 -3.98
C ARG A 51 -14.15 -3.22 -3.73
N ALA A 52 -13.88 -4.07 -4.71
CA ALA A 52 -12.73 -4.95 -4.66
C ALA A 52 -11.44 -4.14 -4.88
N ILE A 53 -10.53 -4.26 -3.92
CA ILE A 53 -9.17 -3.73 -4.00
C ILE A 53 -8.23 -4.94 -4.12
N TYR A 54 -7.26 -4.83 -5.01
CA TYR A 54 -6.28 -5.87 -5.25
C TYR A 54 -4.91 -5.32 -4.88
N GLU A 55 -4.26 -5.91 -3.90
CA GLU A 55 -2.91 -5.52 -3.52
C GLU A 55 -1.90 -6.48 -4.12
N VAL A 56 -0.83 -5.92 -4.66
CA VAL A 56 0.35 -6.65 -5.10
C VAL A 56 1.54 -6.16 -4.28
N GLN A 57 2.13 -7.09 -3.55
CA GLN A 57 3.31 -6.82 -2.76
C GLN A 57 4.56 -7.19 -3.54
N THR A 58 5.49 -6.24 -3.61
CA THR A 58 6.80 -6.39 -4.22
C THR A 58 7.91 -6.10 -3.23
N LYS A 59 9.14 -6.46 -3.60
CA LYS A 59 10.34 -6.17 -2.82
C LYS A 59 11.40 -5.53 -3.72
N ASP A 60 11.89 -4.38 -3.31
CA ASP A 60 12.95 -3.66 -4.01
C ASP A 60 14.03 -3.26 -3.00
N ASP A 61 15.28 -3.60 -3.30
CA ASP A 61 16.44 -3.37 -2.41
C ASP A 61 16.19 -3.75 -0.93
N GLY A 62 15.56 -4.90 -0.70
CA GLY A 62 15.25 -5.37 0.65
C GLY A 62 14.01 -4.74 1.30
N LYS A 63 13.45 -3.67 0.73
CA LYS A 63 12.30 -2.92 1.22
C LYS A 63 11.01 -3.39 0.55
N SER A 64 9.93 -3.54 1.33
CA SER A 64 8.63 -3.90 0.79
C SER A 64 7.96 -2.71 0.07
N ARG A 65 7.24 -2.99 -1.00
CA ARG A 65 6.35 -2.03 -1.66
C ARG A 65 5.01 -2.68 -1.96
N ASP A 66 3.95 -2.08 -1.47
CA ASP A 66 2.58 -2.57 -1.62
C ASP A 66 1.85 -1.67 -2.63
N LEU A 67 1.29 -2.27 -3.68
CA LEU A 67 0.60 -1.57 -4.76
C LEU A 67 -0.87 -2.00 -4.79
N SER A 68 -1.78 -1.11 -4.44
CA SER A 68 -3.22 -1.38 -4.39
C SER A 68 -3.90 -0.85 -5.66
N PHE A 69 -4.68 -1.71 -6.33
CA PHE A 69 -5.36 -1.44 -7.59
C PHE A 69 -6.87 -1.65 -7.49
N ASP A 70 -7.64 -0.91 -8.30
CA ASP A 70 -9.04 -1.26 -8.57
C ASP A 70 -9.15 -2.46 -9.53
N SER A 71 -10.36 -2.98 -9.73
CA SER A 71 -10.61 -4.11 -10.66
C SER A 71 -10.23 -3.86 -12.12
N ARG A 72 -10.00 -2.60 -12.50
CA ARG A 72 -9.57 -2.17 -13.85
C ARG A 72 -8.06 -1.95 -13.93
N GLY A 73 -7.31 -2.25 -12.88
CA GLY A 73 -5.86 -2.06 -12.83
C GLY A 73 -5.44 -0.60 -12.62
N LYS A 74 -6.34 0.30 -12.20
CA LYS A 74 -5.94 1.65 -11.82
C LYS A 74 -5.24 1.62 -10.48
N LEU A 75 -4.02 2.14 -10.40
CA LEU A 75 -3.30 2.32 -9.14
C LEU A 75 -4.07 3.31 -8.24
N LEU A 76 -4.38 2.87 -7.03
CA LEU A 76 -5.09 3.63 -6.00
C LEU A 76 -4.13 4.07 -4.90
N LYS A 77 -3.23 3.19 -4.49
CA LYS A 77 -2.29 3.42 -3.40
C LYS A 77 -0.97 2.72 -3.71
N ALA A 78 0.13 3.39 -3.40
CA ALA A 78 1.45 2.78 -3.33
C ALA A 78 2.04 3.08 -1.95
N GLU A 79 2.45 2.03 -1.24
CA GLU A 79 3.10 2.13 0.06
C GLU A 79 4.50 1.56 -0.05
N GLN A 80 5.51 2.38 0.18
CA GLN A 80 6.91 1.95 0.09
C GLN A 80 7.54 2.01 1.46
N GLU A 81 8.13 0.91 1.89
CA GLU A 81 8.93 0.87 3.10
C GLU A 81 10.15 1.80 2.98
N VAL A 82 10.40 2.58 4.01
CA VAL A 82 11.48 3.56 4.08
C VAL A 82 12.23 3.45 5.40
N ASP A 83 13.51 3.80 5.39
CA ASP A 83 14.31 3.83 6.61
C ASP A 83 13.96 5.08 7.43
N MET A 84 14.02 4.99 8.75
CA MET A 84 13.80 6.14 9.64
C MET A 84 14.70 7.34 9.31
N LYS A 85 15.91 7.09 8.78
CA LYS A 85 16.86 8.13 8.34
C LYS A 85 16.36 8.93 7.12
N ASP A 86 15.52 8.32 6.28
CA ASP A 86 15.00 8.94 5.05
C ASP A 86 13.70 9.73 5.31
N VAL A 87 13.12 9.59 6.50
CA VAL A 87 11.93 10.33 6.94
C VAL A 87 12.30 11.80 7.24
N PRO A 88 11.52 12.80 6.79
CA PRO A 88 11.74 14.20 7.15
C PRO A 88 11.79 14.41 8.67
N SER A 89 12.67 15.31 9.15
CA SER A 89 12.92 15.50 10.59
C SER A 89 11.65 15.76 11.41
N ALA A 90 10.76 16.61 10.90
CA ALA A 90 9.48 16.92 11.56
C ALA A 90 8.60 15.67 11.74
N ALA A 91 8.56 14.81 10.72
CA ALA A 91 7.81 13.56 10.77
C ALA A 91 8.47 12.54 11.71
N ARG A 92 9.80 12.42 11.67
CA ARG A 92 10.57 11.57 12.58
C ARG A 92 10.30 11.92 14.04
N SER A 93 10.40 13.19 14.43
CA SER A 93 10.13 13.61 15.80
C SER A 93 8.69 13.31 16.23
N ALA A 94 7.71 13.47 15.34
CA ALA A 94 6.32 13.10 15.63
C ALA A 94 6.16 11.58 15.84
N LEU A 95 6.83 10.75 15.03
CA LEU A 95 6.82 9.30 15.16
C LEU A 95 7.49 8.85 16.47
N GLU A 96 8.65 9.41 16.81
CA GLU A 96 9.38 9.09 18.05
C GLU A 96 8.57 9.49 19.30
N MET A 97 7.96 10.67 19.31
CA MET A 97 7.04 11.08 20.39
C MET A 97 5.85 10.13 20.52
N ARG A 98 5.22 9.77 19.40
CA ARG A 98 4.04 8.88 19.40
C ARG A 98 4.39 7.45 19.79
N ALA A 99 5.60 6.99 19.45
CA ALA A 99 6.08 5.69 19.87
C ALA A 99 6.28 5.62 21.38
N ALA A 100 6.57 6.75 22.05
CA ALA A 100 6.68 6.86 23.50
C ALA A 100 7.58 5.78 24.14
N GLY A 101 8.70 5.45 23.48
CA GLY A 101 9.62 4.37 23.90
C GLY A 101 9.30 2.99 23.33
N GLY A 102 8.20 2.85 22.58
CA GLY A 102 7.88 1.66 21.79
C GLY A 102 8.80 1.49 20.58
N THR A 103 8.94 0.24 20.11
CA THR A 103 9.73 -0.06 18.91
C THR A 103 8.90 0.17 17.65
N ILE A 104 9.34 1.10 16.80
CA ILE A 104 8.79 1.26 15.45
C ILE A 104 9.26 0.09 14.59
N ARG A 105 8.32 -0.75 14.14
CA ARG A 105 8.63 -1.98 13.38
C ARG A 105 8.73 -1.77 11.88
N LYS A 106 7.93 -0.86 11.32
CA LYS A 106 7.85 -0.58 9.88
C LYS A 106 7.50 0.90 9.69
N ILE A 107 8.10 1.53 8.68
CA ILE A 107 7.75 2.89 8.25
C ILE A 107 7.49 2.82 6.76
N GLN A 108 6.37 3.37 6.30
CA GLN A 108 6.01 3.41 4.89
C GLN A 108 5.70 4.83 4.45
N SER A 109 6.22 5.22 3.29
CA SER A 109 5.75 6.37 2.53
C SER A 109 4.52 5.96 1.73
N VAL A 110 3.40 6.65 1.96
CA VAL A 110 2.13 6.37 1.29
C VAL A 110 1.88 7.43 0.22
N THR A 111 1.64 6.96 -1.01
CA THR A 111 1.22 7.80 -2.13
C THR A 111 -0.15 7.31 -2.60
N SER A 112 -1.19 8.09 -2.32
CA SER A 112 -2.55 7.80 -2.77
C SER A 112 -2.83 8.53 -4.09
N GLY A 113 -3.19 7.77 -5.12
CA GLY A 113 -3.85 8.32 -6.29
C GLY A 113 -5.33 8.49 -5.96
N HIS A 114 -5.77 9.72 -5.64
CA HIS A 114 -7.20 9.99 -5.44
C HIS A 114 -8.00 9.33 -6.58
N PRO A 115 -8.99 8.46 -6.31
CA PRO A 115 -10.04 8.26 -7.28
C PRO A 115 -10.70 9.63 -7.38
N SER A 116 -10.53 10.32 -8.51
CA SER A 116 -11.36 11.48 -8.82
C SER A 116 -12.80 11.01 -8.63
N ALA A 117 -13.45 11.46 -7.56
CA ALA A 117 -14.88 11.34 -7.41
C ALA A 117 -15.45 12.12 -8.58
N THR A 118 -15.77 11.41 -9.68
CA THR A 118 -16.51 12.00 -10.77
C THR A 118 -17.91 12.23 -10.20
N ARG A 119 -18.12 13.45 -9.71
CA ARG A 119 -19.41 14.05 -9.41
C ARG A 119 -20.32 13.80 -10.62
N PRO A 120 -21.53 13.25 -10.44
CA PRO A 120 -22.50 13.24 -11.53
C PRO A 120 -22.84 14.69 -11.88
N GLN A 121 -22.69 15.04 -13.15
CA GLN A 121 -23.37 16.20 -13.75
C GLN A 121 -24.82 15.80 -14.00
#